data_AF-A0A552CMD5-F1
#
_entry.id   AF-A0A552CMD5-F1
#
_cell.length_a   1.000
_cell.length_b   1.000
_cell.length_c   1.000
_cell.angle_alpha   90.00
_cell.angle_beta   90.00
_cell.angle_gamma   90.00
#
_symmetry.space_group_name_H-M   'P 1'
#
loop_
_entity.id
_entity.type
_entity.pdbx_description
1 polymer ?
#
loop_
_entity_poly.entity_id
_entity_poly.type
_entity_poly.pdbx_seq_one_letter_code
_entity_poly.pdbx_strand_id
1 'polypeptide(L)'
;MATTSEDVWQILAELATAQAELTAAQKETDKQLKETDLILKEVSQQQKENAQQQKKTDRQLKELGQQIGGLGAKFGSFTEGLALPSMETILRQRFGMKVVSPSVRASEDGKHLEIDVLAYTNGELNTAYIVEVKSHAREESITQLKS
;
A
#
# COMPACT_ATOMS: atom_id res chain seq x y z
N MET A 1 -77.68 -17.41 24.41
CA MET A 1 -78.00 -18.11 23.16
C MET A 1 -77.17 -19.38 23.15
N ALA A 2 -77.80 -20.54 22.98
CA ALA A 2 -77.08 -21.82 22.98
C ALA A 2 -76.47 -22.01 21.59
N THR A 3 -75.16 -22.27 21.52
CA THR A 3 -74.48 -22.67 20.29
C THR A 3 -75.16 -23.92 19.75
N THR A 4 -75.66 -23.85 18.52
CA THR A 4 -76.32 -25.00 17.89
C THR A 4 -75.28 -25.97 17.35
N SER A 5 -75.68 -27.21 17.08
CA SER A 5 -74.80 -28.19 16.46
C SER A 5 -74.29 -27.74 15.08
N GLU A 6 -75.07 -26.92 14.37
CA GLU A 6 -74.70 -26.33 13.07
C GLU A 6 -73.50 -25.37 13.20
N ASP A 7 -73.55 -24.49 14.22
CA ASP A 7 -72.48 -23.53 14.51
C ASP A 7 -71.15 -24.24 14.83
N VAL A 8 -71.22 -25.38 15.53
CA VAL A 8 -70.04 -26.20 15.86
C VAL A 8 -69.42 -26.81 14.59
N TRP A 9 -70.25 -27.30 13.66
CA TRP A 9 -69.76 -27.84 12.38
C TRP A 9 -69.15 -26.78 11.48
N GLN A 10 -69.72 -25.58 11.47
CA GLN A 10 -69.15 -24.45 10.73
C GLN A 10 -67.75 -24.08 11.25
N ILE A 11 -67.59 -23.95 12.57
CA ILE A 11 -66.29 -23.66 13.19
C ILE A 11 -65.27 -24.77 12.91
N LEU A 12 -65.69 -26.04 12.93
CA LEU A 12 -64.84 -27.18 12.58
C LEU A 12 -64.36 -27.12 11.12
N ALA A 13 -65.24 -26.73 10.19
CA ALA A 13 -64.87 -26.56 8.79
C ALA A 13 -63.87 -25.40 8.60
N GLU A 14 -64.11 -24.26 9.24
CA GLU A 14 -63.21 -23.09 9.22
C GLU A 14 -61.83 -23.41 9.84
N LEU A 15 -61.82 -24.18 10.93
CA LEU A 15 -60.59 -24.65 11.58
C LEU A 15 -59.80 -25.60 10.66
N ALA A 16 -60.49 -26.52 9.98
CA ALA A 16 -59.86 -27.44 9.04
C ALA A 16 -59.23 -26.69 7.84
N THR A 17 -59.90 -25.65 7.33
CA THR A 17 -59.34 -24.80 6.26
C THR A 17 -58.13 -24.00 6.77
N ALA A 18 -58.22 -23.39 7.94
CA ALA A 18 -57.11 -22.63 8.52
C ALA A 18 -55.90 -23.54 8.80
N GLN A 19 -56.11 -24.78 9.24
CA GLN A 19 -55.04 -25.76 9.46
C GLN A 19 -54.37 -26.18 8.14
N ALA A 20 -55.14 -26.34 7.06
CA ALA A 20 -54.61 -26.66 5.75
C ALA A 20 -53.75 -25.50 5.19
N GLU A 21 -54.24 -24.26 5.32
CA GLU A 21 -53.50 -23.05 4.93
C GLU A 21 -52.21 -22.87 5.73
N LEU A 22 -52.27 -23.07 7.05
CA LEU A 22 -51.08 -22.99 7.91
C LEU A 22 -50.03 -24.04 7.51
N THR A 23 -50.46 -25.27 7.20
CA THR A 23 -49.56 -26.33 6.74
C THR A 23 -48.91 -25.98 5.40
N ALA A 24 -49.66 -25.34 4.50
CA ALA A 24 -49.12 -24.87 3.21
C ALA A 24 -48.10 -23.73 3.42
N ALA A 25 -48.41 -22.76 4.28
CA ALA A 25 -47.52 -21.65 4.61
C ALA A 25 -46.22 -22.13 5.29
N GLN A 26 -46.30 -23.14 6.17
CA GLN A 26 -45.12 -23.77 6.78
C GLN A 26 -44.23 -24.44 5.74
N LYS A 27 -44.81 -25.20 4.81
CA LYS A 27 -44.05 -25.83 3.71
C LYS A 27 -43.35 -24.81 2.81
N GLU A 28 -43.99 -23.67 2.55
CA GLU A 28 -43.40 -22.60 1.77
C GLU A 28 -42.26 -21.91 2.53
N THR A 29 -42.44 -21.67 3.83
CA THR A 29 -41.39 -21.14 4.70
C THR A 29 -40.17 -22.08 4.74
N ASP A 30 -40.37 -23.39 4.84
CA ASP A 30 -39.30 -24.38 4.83
C ASP A 30 -38.50 -24.37 3.51
N LYS A 31 -39.15 -24.09 2.38
CA LYS A 31 -38.46 -23.95 1.08
C LYS A 31 -37.63 -22.67 1.06
N GLN A 32 -38.20 -21.54 1.47
CA GLN A 32 -37.49 -20.26 1.52
C GLN A 32 -36.27 -20.31 2.46
N LEU A 33 -36.38 -21.00 3.59
CA LEU A 33 -35.24 -21.23 4.49
C LEU A 33 -34.13 -22.04 3.83
N LYS A 34 -34.48 -23.11 3.09
CA LYS A 34 -33.49 -23.90 2.34
C LYS A 34 -32.80 -23.09 1.24
N GLU A 35 -33.55 -22.26 0.52
CA GLU A 35 -32.97 -21.36 -0.50
C GLU A 35 -32.05 -20.33 0.15
N THR A 36 -32.45 -19.76 1.29
CA THR A 36 -31.64 -18.82 2.06
C THR A 36 -30.33 -19.47 2.53
N ASP A 37 -30.38 -20.70 3.03
CA ASP A 37 -29.19 -21.45 3.46
C ASP A 37 -28.21 -21.71 2.30
N LEU A 38 -28.72 -21.96 1.08
CA LEU A 38 -27.89 -22.12 -0.11
C LEU A 38 -27.21 -20.81 -0.51
N ILE A 39 -27.97 -19.71 -0.53
CA ILE A 39 -27.44 -18.38 -0.83
C ILE A 39 -26.37 -17.98 0.19
N LEU A 40 -26.61 -18.22 1.48
CA LEU A 40 -25.64 -17.92 2.54
C LEU A 40 -24.33 -18.71 2.37
N LYS A 41 -24.41 -19.99 1.95
CA LYS A 41 -23.21 -20.79 1.65
C LYS A 41 -22.44 -20.23 0.45
N GLU A 42 -23.14 -19.85 -0.62
CA GLU A 42 -22.53 -19.26 -1.81
C GLU A 42 -21.85 -17.92 -1.50
N VAL A 43 -22.54 -17.03 -0.76
CA VAL A 43 -21.98 -15.76 -0.31
C VAL A 43 -20.76 -15.97 0.57
N SER A 44 -20.79 -16.94 1.50
CA SER A 44 -19.64 -17.26 2.34
C SER A 44 -18.44 -17.73 1.53
N GLN A 45 -18.67 -18.54 0.50
CA GLN A 45 -17.62 -19.02 -0.40
C GLN A 45 -17.03 -17.86 -1.22
N GLN A 46 -17.87 -17.02 -1.82
CA GLN A 46 -17.43 -15.84 -2.57
C GLN A 46 -16.63 -14.87 -1.69
N GLN A 47 -17.03 -14.67 -0.43
CA GLN A 47 -16.29 -13.84 0.52
C GLN A 47 -14.89 -14.40 0.81
N LYS A 48 -14.76 -15.72 0.96
CA LYS A 48 -13.44 -16.37 1.16
C LYS A 48 -12.54 -16.20 -0.06
N GLU A 49 -13.08 -16.37 -1.27
CA GLU A 49 -12.33 -16.19 -2.51
C GLU A 49 -11.88 -14.74 -2.70
N ASN A 50 -12.78 -13.78 -2.46
CA ASN A 50 -12.45 -12.36 -2.49
C ASN A 50 -11.36 -12.00 -1.47
N ALA A 51 -11.43 -12.54 -0.25
CA ALA A 51 -10.40 -12.31 0.77
C ALA A 51 -9.04 -12.90 0.36
N GLN A 52 -9.01 -14.05 -0.32
CA GLN A 52 -7.77 -14.61 -0.86
C GLN A 52 -7.21 -13.76 -2.01
N GLN A 53 -8.08 -13.28 -2.90
CA GLN A 53 -7.69 -12.41 -4.01
C GLN A 53 -7.12 -11.09 -3.50
N GLN A 54 -7.76 -10.45 -2.52
CA GLN A 54 -7.26 -9.24 -1.86
C GLN A 54 -5.86 -9.46 -1.28
N LYS A 55 -5.64 -10.55 -0.53
CA LYS A 55 -4.31 -10.88 0.01
C LYS A 55 -3.25 -11.06 -1.09
N LYS A 56 -3.62 -11.60 -2.25
CA LYS A 56 -2.71 -11.74 -3.39
C LYS A 56 -2.37 -10.37 -3.98
N THR A 57 -3.37 -9.52 -4.19
CA THR A 57 -3.18 -8.15 -4.66
C THR A 57 -2.30 -7.33 -3.73
N ASP A 58 -2.51 -7.43 -2.41
CA ASP A 58 -1.69 -6.72 -1.42
C ASP A 58 -0.21 -7.12 -1.50
N ARG A 59 0.08 -8.41 -1.70
CA ARG A 59 1.45 -8.90 -1.90
C ARG A 59 2.07 -8.32 -3.16
N GLN A 60 1.34 -8.34 -4.28
CA GLN A 60 1.81 -7.80 -5.55
C GLN A 60 2.07 -6.29 -5.47
N LEU A 61 1.19 -5.53 -4.78
CA LEU A 61 1.39 -4.10 -4.55
C LEU A 61 2.63 -3.83 -3.69
N LYS A 62 2.87 -4.64 -2.65
CA LYS A 62 4.07 -4.52 -1.83
C LYS A 62 5.35 -4.79 -2.62
N GLU A 63 5.37 -5.85 -3.43
CA GLU A 63 6.50 -6.18 -4.30
C GLU A 63 6.75 -5.08 -5.34
N LEU A 64 5.68 -4.56 -5.97
CA LEU A 64 5.78 -3.45 -6.91
C LEU A 64 6.34 -2.19 -6.24
N GLY A 65 5.88 -1.86 -5.03
CA GLY A 65 6.40 -0.74 -4.24
C GLY A 65 7.90 -0.88 -3.96
N GLN A 66 8.37 -2.08 -3.62
CA GLN A 66 9.80 -2.36 -3.43
C GLN A 66 10.60 -2.19 -4.73
N GLN A 67 10.07 -2.68 -5.86
CA GLN A 67 10.73 -2.52 -7.16
C GLN A 67 10.82 -1.05 -7.59
N ILE A 68 9.73 -0.28 -7.45
CA ILE A 68 9.70 1.16 -7.76
C ILE A 68 10.68 1.92 -6.86
N GLY A 69 10.70 1.64 -5.55
CA GLY A 69 11.68 2.23 -4.63
C GLY A 69 13.12 1.89 -5.01
N GLY A 70 13.38 0.62 -5.39
CA GLY A 70 14.67 0.18 -5.88
C GLY A 70 15.10 0.85 -7.18
N LEU A 71 14.16 1.14 -8.10
CA LEU A 71 14.43 1.93 -9.29
C LEU A 71 14.81 3.37 -8.93
N GLY A 72 14.07 4.01 -8.01
CA GLY A 72 14.38 5.37 -7.55
C GLY A 72 15.80 5.50 -6.99
N ALA A 73 16.22 4.56 -6.13
CA ALA A 73 17.58 4.52 -5.60
C ALA A 73 18.64 4.35 -6.71
N LYS A 74 18.38 3.48 -7.69
CA LYS A 74 19.28 3.29 -8.84
C LYS A 74 19.39 4.54 -9.70
N PHE A 75 18.29 5.24 -9.95
CA PHE A 75 18.30 6.51 -10.70
C PHE A 75 19.14 7.59 -10.01
N GLY A 76 19.12 7.68 -8.67
CA GLY A 76 20.00 8.56 -7.90
C GLY A 76 21.48 8.25 -8.15
N SER A 77 21.88 7.03 -7.79
CA SER A 77 23.27 6.55 -7.95
C SER A 77 23.78 6.64 -9.41
N PHE A 78 22.90 6.43 -10.39
CA PHE A 78 23.24 6.57 -11.80
C PHE A 78 23.50 8.03 -12.20
N THR A 79 22.69 8.97 -11.67
CA THR A 79 22.89 10.41 -11.91
C THR A 79 24.22 10.88 -11.34
N GLU A 80 24.54 10.47 -10.11
CA GLU A 80 25.83 10.73 -9.46
C GLU A 80 27.00 10.17 -10.30
N GLY A 81 26.89 8.91 -10.71
CA GLY A 81 27.92 8.24 -11.53
C GLY A 81 28.15 8.91 -12.88
N LEU A 82 27.10 9.42 -13.54
CA LEU A 82 27.23 10.17 -14.78
C LEU A 82 27.84 11.57 -14.58
N ALA A 83 27.56 12.22 -13.44
CA ALA A 83 28.07 13.56 -13.14
C ALA A 83 29.54 13.55 -12.67
N LEU A 84 29.98 12.46 -12.04
CA LEU A 84 31.29 12.36 -11.37
C LEU A 84 32.49 12.74 -12.26
N PRO A 85 32.66 12.24 -13.51
CA PRO A 85 33.83 12.59 -14.31
C PRO A 85 33.96 14.08 -14.63
N SER A 86 32.83 14.71 -14.97
CA SER A 86 32.77 16.15 -15.25
C SER A 86 33.02 16.98 -14.00
N MET A 87 32.45 16.55 -12.87
CA MET A 87 32.63 17.19 -11.58
C MET A 87 34.08 17.09 -11.07
N GLU A 88 34.72 15.92 -11.17
CA GLU A 88 36.14 15.73 -10.84
C GLU A 88 37.02 16.68 -11.67
N THR A 89 36.73 16.81 -12.96
CA THR A 89 37.44 17.72 -13.86
C THR A 89 37.31 19.16 -13.37
N ILE A 90 36.10 19.61 -13.05
CA ILE A 90 35.82 20.96 -12.54
C ILE A 90 36.53 21.20 -11.20
N LEU A 91 36.40 20.29 -10.24
CA LEU A 91 36.98 20.41 -8.90
C LEU A 91 38.51 20.48 -8.95
N ARG A 92 39.15 19.67 -9.81
CA ARG A 92 40.61 19.67 -9.95
C ARG A 92 41.11 20.90 -10.71
N GLN A 93 40.54 21.18 -11.88
CA GLN A 93 41.10 22.19 -12.79
C GLN A 93 40.68 23.61 -12.44
N ARG A 94 39.45 23.82 -11.96
CA ARG A 94 38.93 25.17 -11.66
C ARG A 94 39.06 25.53 -10.19
N PHE A 95 38.87 24.56 -9.30
CA PHE A 95 38.88 24.79 -7.85
C PHE A 95 40.18 24.34 -7.18
N GLY A 96 41.12 23.71 -7.90
CA GLY A 96 42.43 23.34 -7.35
C GLY A 96 42.38 22.23 -6.29
N MET A 97 41.32 21.42 -6.29
CA MET A 97 41.16 20.32 -5.33
C MET A 97 42.12 19.18 -5.64
N LYS A 98 42.89 18.76 -4.63
CA LYS A 98 43.86 17.65 -4.76
C LYS A 98 43.20 16.31 -4.50
N VAL A 99 42.33 16.26 -3.50
CA VAL A 99 41.55 15.08 -3.13
C VAL A 99 40.11 15.29 -3.57
N VAL A 100 39.54 14.31 -4.25
CA VAL A 100 38.12 14.22 -4.59
C VAL A 100 37.68 12.82 -4.19
N SER A 101 36.69 12.74 -3.31
CA SER A 101 36.21 11.49 -2.71
C SER A 101 34.70 11.41 -2.88
N PRO A 102 34.19 10.54 -3.78
CA PRO A 102 32.76 10.29 -3.89
C PRO A 102 32.25 9.41 -2.73
N SER A 103 30.95 9.50 -2.45
CA SER A 103 30.21 8.64 -1.51
C SER A 103 30.82 8.59 -0.10
N VAL A 104 31.11 9.77 0.46
CA VAL A 104 31.68 9.89 1.80
C VAL A 104 30.57 9.74 2.85
N ARG A 105 30.78 8.84 3.81
CA ARG A 105 29.86 8.58 4.90
C ARG A 105 30.52 8.92 6.23
N ALA A 106 29.85 9.75 7.02
CA ALA A 106 30.25 10.14 8.35
C ALA A 106 29.19 9.70 9.36
N SER A 107 29.64 9.28 10.55
CA SER A 107 28.76 8.89 11.64
C SER A 107 29.31 9.39 12.95
N GLU A 108 28.50 10.15 13.70
CA GLU A 108 28.86 10.71 15.00
C GLU A 108 27.61 10.81 15.89
N ASP A 109 27.70 10.37 17.15
CA ASP A 109 26.59 10.39 18.11
C ASP A 109 25.24 9.85 17.60
N GLY A 110 25.30 8.78 16.80
CA GLY A 110 24.12 8.15 16.20
C GLY A 110 23.49 8.94 15.05
N LYS A 111 24.11 10.05 14.61
CA LYS A 111 23.75 10.78 13.39
C LYS A 111 24.59 10.26 12.24
N HIS A 112 23.94 10.04 11.10
CA HIS A 112 24.58 9.59 9.87
C HIS A 112 24.45 10.68 8.81
N LEU A 113 25.55 11.01 8.15
CA LEU A 113 25.61 11.93 7.01
C LEU A 113 26.24 11.20 5.84
N GLU A 114 25.60 11.31 4.68
CA GLU A 114 26.16 10.88 3.39
C GLU A 114 26.38 12.13 2.55
N ILE A 115 27.56 12.22 1.95
CA ILE A 115 28.00 13.30 1.09
C ILE A 115 28.31 12.69 -0.28
N ASP A 116 27.63 13.15 -1.33
CA ASP A 116 27.83 12.61 -2.68
C ASP A 116 29.29 12.79 -3.12
N VAL A 117 29.87 13.98 -2.91
CA VAL A 117 31.32 14.22 -3.10
C VAL A 117 31.88 15.17 -2.05
N LEU A 118 32.98 14.76 -1.40
CA LEU A 118 33.85 15.61 -0.62
C LEU A 118 35.14 15.87 -1.40
N ALA A 119 35.46 17.13 -1.64
CA ALA A 119 36.71 17.52 -2.28
C ALA A 119 37.47 18.48 -1.37
N TYR A 120 38.78 18.29 -1.21
CA TYR A 120 39.57 19.16 -0.36
C TYR A 120 41.02 19.27 -0.81
N THR A 121 41.67 20.33 -0.35
CA THR A 121 43.10 20.52 -0.49
C THR A 121 43.64 21.19 0.77
N ASN A 122 44.74 20.66 1.29
CA ASN A 122 45.45 21.22 2.44
C ASN A 122 46.73 21.92 1.94
N GLY A 123 47.12 23.02 2.57
CA GLY A 123 48.27 23.85 2.17
C GLY A 123 47.86 25.30 1.93
N GLU A 124 48.29 25.90 0.82
CA GLU A 124 48.04 27.34 0.56
C GLU A 124 46.55 27.70 0.42
N LEU A 125 45.75 26.87 -0.28
CA LEU A 125 44.30 27.12 -0.43
C LEU A 125 43.48 26.65 0.78
N ASN A 126 43.94 25.62 1.49
CA ASN A 126 43.32 25.03 2.70
C ASN A 126 41.77 25.05 2.72
N THR A 127 41.12 24.42 1.74
CA THR A 127 39.67 24.53 1.52
C THR A 127 39.04 23.16 1.27
N ALA A 128 37.78 22.99 1.68
CA ALA A 128 36.94 21.84 1.38
C ALA A 128 35.64 22.28 0.68
N TYR A 129 35.18 21.45 -0.25
CA TYR A 129 33.92 21.56 -0.98
C TYR A 129 33.10 20.30 -0.74
N ILE A 130 31.82 20.50 -0.45
CA ILE A 130 30.80 19.45 -0.42
C ILE A 130 29.94 19.65 -1.66
N VAL A 131 29.74 18.60 -2.44
CA VAL A 131 28.88 18.63 -3.63
C VAL A 131 27.75 17.64 -3.44
N GLU A 132 26.55 18.12 -3.74
CA GLU A 132 25.31 17.34 -3.80
C GLU A 132 24.87 17.24 -5.26
N VAL A 133 24.51 16.04 -5.72
CA VAL A 133 24.06 15.77 -7.08
C VAL A 133 22.56 15.49 -7.06
N LYS A 134 21.81 16.28 -7.84
CA LYS A 134 20.37 16.06 -8.04
C LYS A 134 20.10 15.84 -9.52
N SER A 135 19.26 14.84 -9.83
CA SER A 135 18.77 14.62 -11.19
C SER A 135 17.91 15.79 -11.68
N HIS A 136 17.18 16.43 -10.76
CA HIS A 136 16.40 17.65 -11.01
C HIS A 136 16.62 18.62 -9.86
N ALA A 137 17.37 19.69 -10.11
CA ALA A 137 17.56 20.76 -9.14
C ALA A 137 16.30 21.65 -9.06
N ARG A 138 15.79 21.86 -7.83
CA ARG A 138 14.69 22.79 -7.52
C ARG A 138 15.11 23.69 -6.36
N GLU A 139 14.47 24.85 -6.20
CA GLU A 139 14.77 25.78 -5.09
C GLU A 139 14.65 25.11 -3.71
N GLU A 140 13.64 24.25 -3.55
CA GLU A 140 13.41 23.46 -2.33
C GLU A 140 14.62 22.59 -1.97
N SER A 141 15.32 22.05 -2.98
CA SER A 141 16.51 21.21 -2.80
C SER A 141 17.70 21.98 -2.23
N ILE A 142 17.74 23.31 -2.41
CA ILE A 142 18.83 24.17 -1.94
C ILE A 142 18.66 24.45 -0.43
N THR A 143 17.42 24.54 0.04
CA THR A 143 17.12 24.83 1.46
C THR A 143 17.58 23.69 2.38
N GLN A 144 17.56 22.44 1.90
CA GLN A 144 18.05 21.26 2.63
C GLN A 144 19.55 21.30 2.93
N LEU A 145 20.35 22.05 2.15
CA LEU A 145 21.79 22.21 2.38
C LEU A 145 22.13 23.26 3.44
N LYS A 146 21.15 24.07 3.87
CA LYS A 146 21.36 25.19 4.82
C LYS A 146 20.90 24.90 6.24
N SER A 147 20.17 23.80 6.46
CA SER A 147 19.64 23.36 7.75
C SER A 147 20.52 22.30 8.39
#